data_AF-A0AAD5FEF4-F1
#
_entry.id   AF-A0AAD5FEF4-F1
#
_cell.length_a   1.000
_cell.length_b   1.000
_cell.length_c   1.000
_cell.angle_alpha   90.00
_cell.angle_beta   90.00
_cell.angle_gamma   90.00
#
_symmetry.space_group_name_H-M   'P 1'
#
loop_
_entity.id
_entity.type
_entity.pdbx_description
1 polymer ?
#
loop_
_entity_poly.entity_id
_entity_poly.type
_entity_poly.pdbx_seq_one_letter_code
_entity_poly.pdbx_strand_id
1 'polypeptide(L)'
;DINLNSPNKGLGSGSLSDMPAEIGASAESPVTLPPGLTEEEAAELKIELTKVEEEIQTLRQVLMAKERHASELKRKLGLSPLNELKQNISKGWQDVQTSNAYLSASATLDDIANTEVYKKTQETLSQAGQKTSAAFSTVGSAISRKLGDMRALPFSSSF
;
A
#
# COMPACT_ATOMS: atom_id res chain seq x y z
N ASP A 1 33.44 26.59 12.16
CA ASP A 1 33.44 25.37 11.34
C ASP A 1 34.40 25.47 10.18
N ILE A 2 35.39 24.57 10.11
CA ILE A 2 35.95 23.97 8.89
C ILE A 2 36.97 22.91 9.33
N ASN A 3 36.52 21.66 9.48
CA ASN A 3 37.41 20.50 9.65
C ASN A 3 37.70 19.93 8.26
N LEU A 4 38.96 20.04 7.82
CA LEU A 4 39.44 19.62 6.52
C LEU A 4 39.86 18.15 6.57
N ASN A 5 39.10 17.35 5.83
CA ASN A 5 39.34 15.98 5.41
C ASN A 5 40.81 15.70 5.02
N SER A 6 41.45 14.74 5.70
CA SER A 6 42.79 14.24 5.35
C SER A 6 42.75 13.35 4.10
N PRO A 7 43.76 13.45 3.20
CA PRO A 7 43.75 12.83 1.89
C PRO A 7 44.27 11.39 1.89
N ASN A 8 43.64 10.58 1.04
CA ASN A 8 44.09 9.25 0.64
C ASN A 8 45.47 9.37 -0.04
N LYS A 9 46.49 8.66 0.47
CA LYS A 9 47.84 8.62 -0.10
C LYS A 9 48.12 7.20 -0.57
N GLY A 10 47.94 6.97 -1.87
CA GLY A 10 48.46 5.79 -2.57
C GLY A 10 49.98 5.85 -2.73
N LEU A 11 50.57 4.68 -3.02
CA LEU A 11 51.90 4.36 -3.60
C LEU A 11 52.18 2.89 -3.22
N GLY A 12 52.62 1.96 -4.07
CA GLY A 12 53.12 1.97 -5.44
C GLY A 12 52.77 0.63 -6.11
N SER A 13 52.66 0.55 -7.44
CA SER A 13 53.75 0.54 -8.43
C SER A 13 54.68 -0.67 -8.31
N GLY A 14 54.58 -1.57 -9.31
CA GLY A 14 55.49 -2.70 -9.56
C GLY A 14 54.71 -3.83 -10.27
N SER A 15 54.49 -3.76 -11.58
CA SER A 15 55.42 -4.15 -12.66
C SER A 15 55.31 -5.62 -13.06
N LEU A 16 54.79 -5.83 -14.28
CA LEU A 16 55.12 -6.87 -15.28
C LEU A 16 54.91 -8.34 -14.86
N SER A 17 53.90 -8.99 -15.45
CA SER A 17 54.08 -9.93 -16.57
C SER A 17 54.69 -11.25 -16.13
N ASP A 18 53.89 -12.30 -16.04
CA ASP A 18 53.94 -13.41 -17.00
C ASP A 18 52.85 -14.43 -16.64
N MET A 19 52.13 -14.91 -17.65
CA MET A 19 51.07 -15.89 -17.48
C MET A 19 51.38 -17.05 -18.41
N PRO A 20 51.86 -18.21 -17.90
CA PRO A 20 51.73 -19.44 -18.62
C PRO A 20 50.39 -20.09 -18.25
N ALA A 21 49.55 -20.24 -19.27
CA ALA A 21 48.40 -21.12 -19.24
C ALA A 21 48.82 -22.58 -19.08
N GLU A 22 47.89 -23.39 -18.56
CA GLU A 22 47.81 -24.84 -18.67
C GLU A 22 48.82 -25.66 -17.82
N ILE A 23 48.30 -26.35 -16.81
CA ILE A 23 48.24 -27.83 -16.75
C ILE A 23 47.25 -28.19 -15.63
N GLY A 24 46.25 -28.98 -16.00
CA GLY A 24 45.16 -29.37 -15.13
C GLY A 24 45.60 -30.09 -13.85
N ALA A 25 44.88 -29.78 -12.77
CA ALA A 25 44.57 -30.74 -11.72
C ALA A 25 43.31 -30.24 -11.02
N SER A 26 42.27 -31.03 -11.09
CA SER A 26 41.07 -30.92 -10.26
C SER A 26 41.49 -30.98 -8.80
N ALA A 27 41.79 -29.84 -8.20
CA ALA A 27 41.99 -29.73 -6.76
C ALA A 27 40.60 -29.62 -6.12
N GLU A 28 39.94 -30.77 -5.96
CA GLU A 28 39.09 -30.94 -4.79
C GLU A 28 40.00 -30.70 -3.59
N SER A 29 39.78 -29.60 -2.87
CA SER A 29 40.47 -29.36 -1.62
C SER A 29 40.19 -30.56 -0.70
N PRO A 30 41.21 -31.28 -0.22
CA PRO A 30 40.95 -32.36 0.74
C PRO A 30 40.33 -31.71 1.97
N VAL A 31 39.10 -32.10 2.30
CA VAL A 31 38.47 -31.80 3.58
C VAL A 31 39.37 -32.43 4.63
N THR A 32 40.32 -31.64 5.12
CA THR A 32 41.30 -32.09 6.10
C THR A 32 40.56 -32.15 7.43
N LEU A 33 40.45 -33.36 7.99
CA LEU A 33 39.81 -33.56 9.29
C LEU A 33 40.43 -32.62 10.33
N PRO A 34 39.63 -32.05 11.26
CA PRO A 34 40.15 -31.21 12.31
C PRO A 34 41.21 -31.99 13.12
N PRO A 35 42.32 -31.34 13.52
CA PRO A 35 43.44 -32.02 14.17
C PRO A 35 42.96 -32.67 15.48
N GLY A 36 43.11 -34.00 15.57
CA GLY A 36 42.72 -34.80 16.73
C GLY A 36 41.48 -35.68 16.54
N LEU A 37 40.79 -35.59 15.39
CA LEU A 37 39.63 -36.44 15.08
C LEU A 37 40.04 -37.63 14.21
N THR A 38 39.68 -38.84 14.62
CA THR A 38 39.86 -40.03 13.79
C THR A 38 38.79 -40.09 12.69
N GLU A 39 39.08 -40.79 11.58
CA GLU A 39 38.12 -40.94 10.46
C GLU A 39 36.82 -41.63 10.91
N GLU A 40 36.90 -42.55 11.87
CA GLU A 40 35.76 -43.27 12.43
C GLU A 40 34.84 -42.33 13.23
N GLU A 41 35.41 -41.52 14.12
CA GLU A 41 34.65 -40.49 14.86
C GLU A 41 34.02 -39.45 13.92
N ALA A 42 34.72 -39.07 12.84
CA ALA A 42 34.19 -38.16 11.83
C ALA A 42 32.97 -38.74 11.10
N ALA A 43 32.98 -40.05 10.81
CA ALA A 43 31.87 -40.74 10.19
C ALA A 43 30.66 -40.86 11.13
N GLU A 44 30.88 -41.17 12.41
CA GLU A 44 29.83 -41.23 13.44
C GLU A 44 29.15 -39.87 13.62
N LEU A 45 29.92 -38.78 13.70
CA LEU A 45 29.37 -37.42 13.82
C LEU A 45 28.52 -37.03 12.61
N LYS A 46 28.87 -37.46 11.39
CA LYS A 46 28.05 -37.21 10.19
C LYS A 46 26.71 -37.95 10.26
N ILE A 47 26.70 -39.17 10.79
CA ILE A 47 25.47 -39.95 10.97
C ILE A 47 24.58 -39.28 12.02
N GLU A 48 25.16 -38.90 13.17
CA GLU A 48 24.43 -38.21 14.23
C GLU A 48 23.88 -36.86 13.74
N LEU A 49 24.69 -36.08 13.01
CA LEU A 49 24.26 -34.84 12.41
C LEU A 49 23.05 -35.05 11.49
N THR A 50 23.11 -36.05 10.61
CA THR A 50 22.00 -36.38 9.70
C THR A 50 20.73 -36.71 10.49
N LYS A 51 20.85 -37.52 11.55
CA LYS A 51 19.71 -37.86 12.42
C LYS A 51 19.13 -36.62 13.12
N VAL A 52 19.98 -35.74 13.64
CA VAL A 52 19.54 -34.50 14.29
C VAL A 52 18.85 -33.57 13.28
N GLU A 53 19.34 -33.49 12.04
CA GLU A 53 18.69 -32.71 10.98
C GLU A 53 17.30 -33.24 10.63
N GLU A 54 17.11 -34.57 10.58
CA GLU A 54 15.81 -35.21 10.39
C GLU A 54 14.85 -34.96 11.56
N GLU A 55 15.33 -35.04 12.80
CA GLU A 55 14.54 -34.70 13.98
C GLU A 55 14.12 -33.22 13.97
N ILE A 56 15.04 -32.30 13.64
CA ILE A 56 14.73 -30.87 13.47
C ILE A 56 13.64 -30.69 12.42
N GLN A 57 13.74 -31.37 11.29
CA GLN A 57 12.76 -31.27 10.22
C GLN A 57 11.38 -31.79 10.67
N THR A 58 11.36 -32.91 11.38
CA THR A 58 10.14 -33.47 11.97
C THR A 58 9.51 -32.50 12.98
N LEU A 59 10.32 -31.91 13.86
CA LEU A 59 9.85 -30.94 14.85
C LEU A 59 9.25 -29.69 14.20
N ARG A 60 9.84 -29.20 13.10
CA ARG A 60 9.25 -28.10 12.30
C ARG A 60 7.88 -28.47 11.75
N GLN A 61 7.72 -29.68 11.23
CA GLN A 61 6.42 -30.16 10.72
C GLN A 61 5.38 -30.24 11.84
N VAL A 62 5.76 -30.79 12.99
CA VAL A 62 4.89 -30.85 14.17
C VAL A 62 4.49 -29.46 14.64
N LEU A 63 5.44 -28.52 14.66
CA LEU A 63 5.18 -27.13 15.03
C LEU A 63 4.18 -26.49 14.08
N MET A 64 4.40 -26.58 12.77
CA MET A 64 3.46 -26.07 11.76
C MET A 64 2.06 -26.67 11.91
N ALA A 65 1.97 -27.97 12.21
CA ALA A 65 0.70 -28.63 12.48
C ALA A 65 0.01 -28.07 13.74
N LYS A 66 0.77 -27.80 14.82
CA LYS A 66 0.26 -27.21 16.06
C LYS A 66 -0.16 -25.75 15.87
N GLU A 67 0.59 -24.95 15.12
CA GLU A 67 0.22 -23.56 14.78
C GLU A 67 -1.08 -23.52 13.98
N ARG A 68 -1.26 -24.44 13.03
CA ARG A 68 -2.51 -24.60 12.29
C ARG A 68 -3.66 -24.96 13.22
N HIS A 69 -3.46 -25.92 14.13
CA HIS A 69 -4.47 -26.33 15.10
C HIS A 69 -4.86 -25.18 16.06
N ALA A 70 -3.87 -24.43 16.57
CA ALA A 70 -4.11 -23.26 17.40
C ALA A 70 -4.90 -22.18 16.64
N SER A 71 -4.59 -21.95 15.37
CA SER A 71 -5.32 -21.00 14.53
C SER A 71 -6.78 -21.42 14.32
N GLU A 72 -7.03 -22.71 14.14
CA GLU A 72 -8.38 -23.27 14.04
C GLU A 72 -9.16 -23.16 15.37
N LEU A 73 -8.50 -23.39 16.51
CA LEU A 73 -9.09 -23.14 17.82
C LEU A 73 -9.44 -21.66 18.02
N LYS A 74 -8.54 -20.72 17.68
CA LYS A 74 -8.83 -19.28 17.71
C LYS A 74 -10.04 -18.92 16.85
N ARG A 75 -10.15 -19.50 15.65
CA ARG A 75 -11.31 -19.33 14.77
C ARG A 75 -12.61 -19.83 15.42
N LYS A 76 -12.60 -21.03 16.00
CA LYS A 76 -13.76 -21.61 16.70
C LYS A 76 -14.18 -20.79 17.94
N LEU A 77 -13.22 -20.19 18.63
CA LEU A 77 -13.46 -19.30 19.77
C LEU A 77 -13.82 -17.87 19.35
N GLY A 78 -13.82 -17.54 18.06
CA GLY A 78 -14.12 -16.19 17.56
C GLY A 78 -12.99 -15.16 17.71
N LEU A 79 -11.79 -15.60 18.11
CA LEU A 79 -10.56 -14.80 18.24
C LEU A 79 -9.79 -14.73 16.90
N SER A 80 -10.52 -14.72 15.78
CA SER A 80 -9.90 -14.61 14.47
C SER A 80 -9.48 -13.15 14.23
N PRO A 81 -8.30 -12.87 13.66
CA PRO A 81 -7.84 -11.51 13.37
C PRO A 81 -8.85 -10.65 12.59
N LEU A 82 -9.64 -11.28 11.71
CA LEU A 82 -10.70 -10.60 10.95
C LEU A 82 -11.87 -10.18 11.84
N ASN A 83 -12.19 -10.96 12.87
CA ASN A 83 -13.27 -10.67 13.80
C ASN A 83 -12.90 -9.49 14.71
N GLU A 84 -11.66 -9.44 15.20
CA GLU A 84 -11.11 -8.29 15.95
C GLU A 84 -11.10 -7.02 15.09
N LEU A 85 -10.65 -7.11 13.84
CA LEU A 85 -10.67 -5.98 12.92
C LEU A 85 -12.10 -5.47 12.66
N LYS A 86 -13.05 -6.38 12.39
CA LYS A 86 -14.46 -6.03 12.18
C LYS A 86 -15.04 -5.34 13.42
N GLN A 87 -14.75 -5.86 14.61
CA GLN A 87 -15.21 -5.29 15.88
C GLN A 87 -14.62 -3.89 16.10
N ASN A 88 -13.31 -3.72 15.90
CA ASN A 88 -12.64 -2.44 16.06
C ASN A 88 -13.11 -1.37 15.07
N ILE A 89 -13.35 -1.73 13.80
CA ILE A 89 -13.90 -0.80 12.80
C ILE A 89 -15.35 -0.44 13.12
N SER A 90 -16.19 -1.44 13.45
CA SER A 90 -17.60 -1.19 13.78
C SER A 90 -17.73 -0.27 14.99
N LYS A 91 -16.89 -0.52 16.01
CA LYS A 91 -16.81 0.32 17.20
C LYS A 91 -16.25 1.70 16.88
N GLY A 92 -15.14 1.82 16.14
CA GLY A 92 -14.57 3.11 15.77
C GLY A 92 -15.54 3.98 14.96
N TRP A 93 -16.33 3.36 14.07
CA TRP A 93 -17.39 4.06 13.35
C TRP A 93 -18.53 4.53 14.27
N GLN A 94 -19.03 3.64 15.14
CA GLN A 94 -20.03 4.00 16.14
C GLN A 94 -19.54 5.08 17.10
N ASP A 95 -18.30 4.99 17.55
CA ASP A 95 -17.66 5.96 18.44
C ASP A 95 -17.55 7.32 17.76
N VAL A 96 -17.20 7.37 16.46
CA VAL A 96 -17.20 8.63 15.70
C VAL A 96 -18.60 9.22 15.59
N GLN A 97 -19.60 8.41 15.22
CA GLN A 97 -21.00 8.86 15.08
C GLN A 97 -21.59 9.36 16.41
N THR A 98 -21.21 8.74 17.52
CA THR A 98 -21.69 9.10 18.87
C THR A 98 -20.79 10.10 19.58
N SER A 99 -19.62 10.43 19.00
CA SER A 99 -18.67 11.31 19.64
C SER A 99 -19.25 12.70 19.84
N ASN A 100 -18.92 13.32 20.98
CA ASN A 100 -19.25 14.72 21.24
C ASN A 100 -18.72 15.64 20.13
N ALA A 101 -17.61 15.32 19.47
CA ALA A 101 -17.10 16.10 18.36
C ALA A 101 -18.04 16.06 17.14
N TYR A 102 -18.55 14.88 16.76
CA TYR A 102 -19.53 14.75 15.68
C TYR A 102 -20.86 15.42 16.04
N LEU A 103 -21.39 15.18 17.24
CA LEU A 103 -22.65 15.79 17.69
C LEU A 103 -22.54 17.32 17.80
N SER A 104 -21.43 17.83 18.32
CA SER A 104 -21.16 19.27 18.43
C SER A 104 -20.90 19.91 17.06
N ALA A 105 -20.19 19.21 16.17
CA ALA A 105 -19.97 19.69 14.80
C ALA A 105 -21.29 19.69 14.01
N SER A 106 -22.13 18.67 14.16
CA SER A 106 -23.47 18.63 13.56
C SER A 106 -24.33 19.76 14.09
N ALA A 107 -24.37 19.96 15.41
CA ALA A 107 -25.14 21.03 16.03
C ALA A 107 -24.65 22.42 15.59
N THR A 108 -23.34 22.65 15.54
CA THR A 108 -22.79 23.93 15.06
C THR A 108 -23.01 24.13 13.56
N LEU A 109 -23.02 23.06 12.76
CA LEU A 109 -23.33 23.15 11.33
C LEU A 109 -24.81 23.43 11.09
N ASP A 110 -25.70 22.85 11.89
CA ASP A 110 -27.13 23.20 11.91
C ASP A 110 -27.34 24.65 12.35
N ASP A 111 -26.62 25.13 13.36
CA ASP A 111 -26.66 26.54 13.79
C ASP A 111 -26.18 27.47 12.67
N ILE A 112 -25.05 27.15 12.02
CA ILE A 112 -24.52 27.93 10.90
C ILE A 112 -25.50 27.92 9.72
N ALA A 113 -26.06 26.76 9.36
CA ALA A 113 -27.07 26.66 8.30
C ALA A 113 -28.33 27.49 8.61
N ASN A 114 -28.66 27.63 9.89
CA ASN A 114 -29.79 28.43 10.34
C ASN A 114 -29.50 29.93 10.52
N THR A 115 -28.23 30.36 10.52
CA THR A 115 -27.89 31.77 10.66
C THR A 115 -28.39 32.63 9.50
N GLU A 116 -28.78 33.86 9.83
CA GLU A 116 -29.20 34.90 8.89
C GLU A 116 -28.15 35.16 7.80
N VAL A 117 -26.86 35.05 8.13
CA VAL A 117 -25.76 35.27 7.17
C VAL A 117 -25.73 34.17 6.10
N TYR A 118 -25.87 32.90 6.51
CA TYR A 118 -25.94 31.78 5.58
C TYR A 118 -27.22 31.84 4.75
N LYS A 119 -28.38 32.03 5.39
CA LYS A 119 -29.68 32.16 4.71
C LYS A 119 -29.69 33.31 3.70
N LYS A 120 -29.20 34.49 4.07
CA LYS A 120 -29.11 35.65 3.18
C LYS A 120 -28.14 35.41 2.02
N THR A 121 -27.04 34.69 2.25
CA THR A 121 -26.10 34.30 1.19
C THR A 121 -26.72 33.27 0.25
N GLN A 122 -27.36 32.23 0.79
CA GLN A 122 -28.11 31.23 0.04
C GLN A 122 -29.24 31.88 -0.77
N GLU A 123 -29.98 32.81 -0.18
CA GLU A 123 -31.04 33.56 -0.83
C GLU A 123 -30.47 34.46 -1.94
N THR A 124 -29.36 35.16 -1.70
CA THR A 124 -28.69 35.99 -2.71
C THR A 124 -28.16 35.14 -3.87
N LEU A 125 -27.53 34.00 -3.58
CA LEU A 125 -27.06 33.05 -4.57
C LEU A 125 -28.22 32.45 -5.37
N SER A 126 -29.31 32.08 -4.69
CA SER A 126 -30.52 31.55 -5.31
C SER A 126 -31.17 32.58 -6.22
N GLN A 127 -31.32 33.82 -5.76
CA GLN A 127 -31.86 34.93 -6.55
C GLN A 127 -30.97 35.25 -7.75
N ALA A 128 -29.64 35.29 -7.57
CA ALA A 128 -28.69 35.50 -8.66
C ALA A 128 -28.72 34.33 -9.66
N GLY A 129 -28.82 33.10 -9.17
CA GLY A 129 -28.95 31.88 -9.96
C GLY A 129 -30.25 31.85 -10.77
N GLN A 130 -31.38 32.21 -10.17
CA GLN A 130 -32.66 32.32 -10.86
C GLN A 130 -32.63 33.43 -11.93
N LYS A 131 -32.06 34.59 -11.63
CA LYS A 131 -31.90 35.69 -12.59
C LYS A 131 -31.00 35.28 -13.76
N THR A 132 -29.91 34.56 -13.49
CA THR A 132 -28.99 34.05 -14.51
C THR A 132 -29.62 32.92 -15.32
N SER A 133 -30.33 32.00 -14.67
CA SER A 133 -31.03 30.89 -15.32
C SER A 133 -32.14 31.40 -16.23
N ALA A 134 -32.88 32.43 -15.81
CA ALA A 134 -33.88 33.10 -16.64
C ALA A 134 -33.23 33.82 -17.85
N ALA A 135 -32.10 34.49 -17.65
CA ALA A 135 -31.35 35.10 -18.74
C ALA A 135 -30.83 34.06 -19.75
N PHE A 136 -30.27 32.94 -19.27
CA PHE A 136 -29.82 31.84 -20.11
C PHE A 136 -30.97 31.20 -20.89
N SER A 137 -32.11 30.95 -20.25
CA SER A 137 -33.33 30.46 -20.91
C SER A 137 -33.82 31.43 -22.00
N THR A 138 -33.73 32.74 -21.75
CA THR A 138 -34.12 33.78 -22.72
C THR A 138 -33.21 33.78 -23.95
N VAL A 139 -31.89 33.66 -23.77
CA VAL A 139 -30.93 33.57 -24.88
C VAL A 139 -31.10 32.24 -25.64
N GLY A 140 -31.30 31.12 -24.94
CA GLY A 140 -31.58 29.83 -25.56
C GLY A 140 -32.89 29.81 -26.36
N SER A 141 -33.92 30.49 -25.87
CA SER A 141 -35.21 30.66 -26.56
C SER A 141 -35.09 31.56 -27.78
N ALA A 142 -34.29 32.63 -27.73
CA ALA A 142 -34.03 33.50 -28.89
C ALA A 142 -33.28 32.77 -30.00
N ILE A 143 -32.27 31.94 -29.65
CA ILE A 143 -31.55 31.09 -30.61
C ILE A 143 -32.47 30.03 -31.19
N SER A 144 -33.28 29.36 -30.35
CA SER A 144 -34.24 28.34 -30.80
C SER A 144 -35.30 28.92 -31.73
N ARG A 145 -35.79 30.13 -31.46
CA ARG A 145 -36.69 30.88 -32.38
C ARG A 145 -36.00 31.20 -33.69
N LYS A 146 -34.77 31.73 -33.67
CA LYS A 146 -34.04 32.06 -34.91
C LYS A 146 -33.77 30.82 -35.77
N LEU A 147 -33.50 29.67 -35.15
CA LEU A 147 -33.33 28.40 -35.85
C LEU A 147 -34.67 27.83 -36.36
N GLY A 148 -35.75 27.99 -35.58
CA GLY A 148 -37.11 27.65 -35.99
C GLY A 148 -37.56 28.45 -37.22
N ASP A 149 -37.33 29.76 -37.21
CA ASP A 149 -37.69 30.65 -38.33
C ASP A 149 -36.94 30.30 -39.62
N MET A 150 -35.66 29.88 -39.54
CA MET A 150 -34.90 29.39 -40.70
C MET A 150 -35.47 28.10 -41.29
N ARG A 151 -36.05 27.23 -40.45
CA ARG A 151 -36.70 25.98 -40.89
C ARG A 151 -38.13 26.22 -41.40
N ALA A 152 -38.73 27.36 -41.07
CA ALA A 152 -40.07 27.77 -41.48
C ALA A 152 -40.08 28.63 -42.76
N LEU A 153 -38.93 28.95 -43.36
CA LEU A 153 -38.88 29.60 -44.67
C LEU A 153 -39.47 28.63 -45.72
N PRO A 154 -40.41 29.09 -46.58
CA PRO A 154 -40.88 28.26 -47.68
C PRO A 154 -39.71 27.97 -48.60
N PHE A 155 -39.49 26.70 -48.94
CA PHE A 155 -38.63 26.34 -50.07
C PHE A 155 -39.25 26.98 -51.31
N SER A 156 -38.77 28.18 -51.66
CA SER A 156 -39.07 28.84 -52.92
C SER A 156 -38.43 28.00 -54.03
N SER A 157 -39.09 26.90 -54.35
CA SER A 157 -38.97 26.25 -55.63
C SER A 157 -39.74 27.11 -56.63
N SER A 158 -39.01 27.80 -57.49
CA SER A 158 -39.51 28.05 -58.83
C SER A 158 -38.36 28.06 -59.81
N PHE A 159 -38.58 27.20 -60.81
CA PHE A 159 -37.91 27.09 -62.09
C PHE A 159 -37.92 28.41 -62.86
#